data_AF-A0A8D8F1V5-F1
#
_entry.id   AF-A0A8D8F1V5-F1
#
_cell.length_a   1.000
_cell.length_b   1.000
_cell.length_c   1.000
_cell.angle_alpha   90.00
_cell.angle_beta   90.00
_cell.angle_gamma   90.00
#
_symmetry.space_group_name_H-M   'P 1'
#
loop_
_entity.id
_entity.type
_entity.pdbx_description
1 polymer ?
#
loop_
_entity_poly.entity_id
_entity_poly.type
_entity_poly.pdbx_seq_one_letter_code
_entity_poly.pdbx_strand_id
1 'polypeptide(L)'
;IRNLREENTALQSIAYPEYNSNIFVMRNFTGLRQASEDVCSDNSYDDLGCCWRLIVYANGDKEGRDEWLSVYLRLLEGIPGSYEYCIELLHNDPTKTVKMEGTQTFEIQERFGWSQ
;
A
#
# COMPACT_ATOMS: atom_id res chain seq x y z
N ILE A 1 -4.10 32.67 22.29
CA ILE A 1 -4.50 32.29 20.91
C ILE A 1 -3.46 31.38 20.24
N ARG A 2 -2.16 31.71 20.23
CA ARG A 2 -1.11 30.84 19.65
C ARG A 2 -1.01 29.46 20.31
N ASN A 3 -0.98 29.42 21.64
CA ASN A 3 -0.91 28.18 22.42
C ASN A 3 -2.12 27.24 22.14
N LEU A 4 -3.34 27.80 22.14
CA LEU A 4 -4.56 27.05 21.79
C LEU A 4 -4.55 26.48 20.36
N ARG A 5 -3.87 27.13 19.40
CA ARG A 5 -3.73 26.59 18.03
C ARG A 5 -2.74 25.44 17.99
N GLU A 6 -1.62 25.56 18.68
CA GLU A 6 -0.60 24.52 18.80
C GLU A 6 -1.17 23.28 19.51
N GLU A 7 -1.92 23.46 20.60
CA GLU A 7 -2.66 22.40 21.29
C GLU A 7 -3.71 21.74 20.38
N ASN A 8 -4.46 22.52 19.60
CA ASN A 8 -5.47 21.98 18.68
C ASN A 8 -4.83 21.16 17.55
N THR A 9 -3.72 21.63 16.96
CA THR A 9 -2.98 20.86 15.96
C THR A 9 -2.40 19.56 16.53
N ALA A 10 -1.87 19.59 17.76
CA ALA A 10 -1.38 18.39 18.43
C ALA A 10 -2.51 17.39 18.73
N LEU A 11 -3.69 17.88 19.12
CA LEU A 11 -4.86 17.02 19.33
C LEU A 11 -5.36 16.41 18.01
N GLN A 12 -5.31 17.17 16.92
CA GLN A 12 -5.64 16.67 15.58
C GLN A 12 -4.68 15.56 15.13
N SER A 13 -3.37 15.72 15.35
CA SER A 13 -2.39 14.67 15.01
C SER A 13 -2.51 13.41 15.87
N ILE A 14 -3.02 13.53 17.11
CA ILE A 14 -3.32 12.37 17.96
C ILE A 14 -4.58 11.65 17.49
N ALA A 15 -5.59 12.40 17.03
CA ALA A 15 -6.84 11.83 16.55
C ALA A 15 -6.71 11.17 15.16
N TYR A 16 -5.78 11.66 14.34
CA TYR A 16 -5.50 11.17 12.98
C TYR A 16 -3.99 11.00 12.80
N PRO A 17 -3.42 9.87 13.27
CA PRO A 17 -2.01 9.59 13.06
C PRO A 17 -1.70 9.54 11.57
N GLU A 18 -0.51 10.00 11.19
CA GLU A 18 -0.04 9.87 9.81
C GLU A 18 0.09 8.39 9.43
N TYR A 19 -0.11 8.08 8.15
CA TYR A 19 0.11 6.72 7.65
C TYR A 19 1.57 6.32 7.84
N ASN A 20 1.80 5.14 8.41
CA ASN A 20 3.09 4.48 8.26
C ASN A 20 3.28 4.16 6.76
N SER A 21 4.32 4.74 6.15
CA SER A 21 4.49 4.78 4.71
C SER A 21 5.77 4.06 4.27
N ASN A 22 5.69 3.44 3.09
CA ASN A 22 6.83 2.78 2.44
C ASN A 22 6.74 2.99 0.92
N ILE A 23 7.90 3.06 0.25
CA ILE A 23 8.00 3.27 -1.19
C ILE A 23 8.55 2.00 -1.84
N PHE A 24 7.76 1.41 -2.73
CA PHE A 24 8.18 0.32 -3.59
C PHE A 24 8.51 0.84 -4.99
N VAL A 25 9.70 0.49 -5.50
CA VAL A 25 10.14 0.86 -6.86
C VAL A 25 10.16 -0.37 -7.76
N MET A 26 9.23 -0.41 -8.72
CA MET A 26 9.23 -1.42 -9.78
C MET A 26 10.28 -1.08 -10.83
N ARG A 27 11.26 -1.97 -11.02
CA ARG A 27 12.27 -1.87 -12.08
C ARG A 27 11.87 -2.72 -13.29
N ASN A 28 12.36 -2.36 -14.48
CA ASN A 28 12.07 -3.08 -15.73
C ASN A 28 10.55 -3.20 -16.04
N PHE A 29 9.79 -2.10 -15.83
CA PHE A 29 8.33 -2.08 -16.02
C PHE A 29 7.87 -2.64 -17.35
N THR A 30 8.51 -2.25 -18.47
CA THR A 30 8.16 -2.74 -19.81
C THR A 30 8.33 -4.25 -19.94
N GLY A 31 9.42 -4.80 -19.40
CA GLY A 31 9.66 -6.25 -19.41
C GLY A 31 8.62 -7.01 -18.58
N LEU A 32 8.33 -6.53 -17.37
CA LEU A 32 7.31 -7.13 -16.49
C LEU A 32 5.92 -7.08 -17.14
N ARG A 33 5.57 -5.96 -17.78
CA ARG A 33 4.31 -5.82 -18.50
C ARG A 33 4.20 -6.82 -19.65
N GLN A 34 5.25 -7.01 -20.43
CA GLN A 34 5.27 -7.98 -21.54
C GLN A 34 5.19 -9.43 -21.04
N ALA A 35 5.84 -9.74 -19.93
CA ALA A 35 5.80 -11.06 -19.32
C ALA A 35 4.46 -11.37 -18.61
N SER A 36 3.64 -10.35 -18.37
CA SER A 36 2.41 -10.45 -17.55
C SER A 36 2.67 -11.04 -16.16
N GLU A 37 3.84 -10.74 -15.59
CA GLU A 37 4.25 -11.17 -14.26
C GLU A 37 3.82 -10.16 -13.19
N ASP A 38 3.46 -10.67 -12.02
CA ASP A 38 3.30 -9.85 -10.82
C ASP A 38 4.61 -9.70 -10.07
N VAL A 39 4.74 -8.59 -9.36
CA VAL A 39 5.88 -8.33 -8.48
C VAL A 39 5.38 -7.95 -7.09
N CYS A 40 6.01 -8.55 -6.10
CA CYS A 40 5.81 -8.23 -4.69
C CYS A 40 6.81 -7.16 -4.23
N SER A 41 6.37 -6.24 -3.38
CA SER A 41 7.28 -5.44 -2.58
C SER A 41 7.98 -6.29 -1.52
N ASP A 42 9.03 -5.72 -0.91
CA ASP A 42 9.55 -6.20 0.35
C ASP A 42 8.48 -6.11 1.46
N ASN A 43 8.72 -6.79 2.59
CA ASN A 43 7.87 -6.68 3.77
C ASN A 43 7.99 -5.27 4.37
N SER A 44 6.84 -4.66 4.70
CA SER A 44 6.77 -3.43 5.48
C SER A 44 6.07 -3.71 6.80
N TYR A 45 6.58 -3.18 7.91
CA TYR A 45 5.99 -3.37 9.23
C TYR A 45 5.44 -2.04 9.73
N ASP A 46 4.20 -2.05 10.21
CA ASP A 46 3.60 -0.89 10.87
C ASP A 46 3.90 -0.87 12.38
N ASP A 47 3.44 0.18 13.06
CA ASP A 47 3.70 0.41 14.49
C ASP A 47 2.97 -0.60 15.39
N LEU A 48 2.00 -1.33 14.85
CA LEU A 48 1.29 -2.42 15.52
C LEU A 48 1.97 -3.79 15.28
N GLY A 49 3.05 -3.81 14.49
CA GLY A 49 3.76 -5.03 14.12
C GLY A 49 3.10 -5.82 13.00
N CYS A 50 2.11 -5.25 12.30
CA CYS A 50 1.51 -5.90 11.14
C CYS A 50 2.46 -5.83 9.94
N CYS A 51 2.63 -6.96 9.27
CA CYS A 51 3.46 -7.08 8.08
C CYS A 51 2.59 -6.90 6.83
N TRP A 52 2.89 -5.89 6.05
CA TRP A 52 2.20 -5.52 4.82
C TRP A 52 3.06 -5.79 3.59
N ARG A 53 2.41 -6.10 2.46
CA ARG A 53 3.07 -6.27 1.17
C ARG A 53 2.18 -5.78 0.03
N LEU A 54 2.77 -5.03 -0.89
CA LEU A 54 2.16 -4.68 -2.15
C LEU A 54 2.39 -5.78 -3.18
N ILE A 55 1.40 -6.03 -4.01
CA ILE A 55 1.48 -6.89 -5.18
C ILE A 55 1.02 -6.08 -6.38
N VAL A 56 1.85 -6.04 -7.41
CA VAL A 56 1.64 -5.18 -8.57
C VAL A 56 1.69 -6.01 -9.84
N TYR A 57 0.62 -5.96 -10.62
CA TYR A 57 0.51 -6.56 -11.95
C TYR A 57 0.70 -5.46 -12.99
N ALA A 58 1.89 -5.41 -13.60
CA ALA A 58 2.26 -4.35 -14.54
C ALA A 58 1.35 -4.27 -15.78
N ASN A 59 0.73 -5.39 -16.14
CA ASN A 59 -0.23 -5.51 -17.25
C ASN A 59 -1.67 -5.75 -16.76
N GLY A 60 -1.95 -5.45 -15.50
CA GLY A 60 -3.28 -5.61 -14.90
C GLY A 60 -3.62 -7.03 -14.50
N ASP A 61 -4.62 -7.15 -13.62
CA ASP A 61 -5.21 -8.42 -13.20
C ASP A 61 -6.75 -8.34 -13.29
N LYS A 62 -7.40 -9.50 -13.43
CA LYS A 62 -8.86 -9.67 -13.54
C LYS A 62 -9.47 -8.71 -14.57
N GLU A 63 -10.36 -7.82 -14.13
CA GLU A 63 -11.10 -6.88 -14.96
C GLU A 63 -10.21 -5.84 -15.64
N GLY A 64 -9.03 -5.55 -15.08
CA GLY A 64 -8.09 -4.58 -15.64
C GLY A 64 -6.98 -5.19 -16.50
N ARG A 65 -7.04 -6.50 -16.78
CA ARG A 65 -6.01 -7.20 -17.55
C ARG A 65 -5.85 -6.59 -18.95
N ASP A 66 -4.59 -6.44 -19.36
CA ASP A 66 -4.13 -5.85 -20.61
C ASP A 66 -4.43 -4.34 -20.79
N GLU A 67 -5.12 -3.71 -19.83
CA GLU A 67 -5.61 -2.34 -19.97
C GLU A 67 -4.96 -1.39 -18.96
N TRP A 68 -4.90 -1.77 -17.67
CA TRP A 68 -4.43 -0.89 -16.58
C TRP A 68 -3.48 -1.61 -15.63
N LEU A 69 -2.68 -0.84 -14.88
CA LEU A 69 -1.94 -1.36 -13.73
C LEU A 69 -2.92 -1.85 -12.66
N SER A 70 -2.68 -3.02 -12.06
CA SER A 70 -3.43 -3.46 -10.87
C SER A 70 -2.50 -3.56 -9.66
N VAL A 71 -2.95 -3.01 -8.53
CA VAL A 71 -2.21 -2.98 -7.27
C VAL A 71 -3.07 -3.53 -6.15
N TYR A 72 -2.51 -4.42 -5.35
CA TYR A 72 -3.16 -5.02 -4.19
C TYR A 72 -2.30 -4.84 -2.96
N LEU A 73 -2.93 -4.64 -1.80
CA LEU A 73 -2.30 -4.64 -0.49
C LEU A 73 -2.66 -5.94 0.24
N ARG A 74 -1.68 -6.60 0.85
CA ARG A 74 -1.88 -7.81 1.66
C ARG A 74 -1.35 -7.64 3.07
N LEU A 75 -2.10 -8.15 4.03
CA LEU A 75 -1.67 -8.40 5.40
C LEU A 75 -1.08 -9.82 5.46
N LEU A 76 0.21 -9.92 5.79
CA LEU A 76 0.94 -11.19 5.88
C LEU A 76 1.04 -11.73 7.30
N GLU A 77 1.18 -10.84 8.29
CA GLU A 77 1.34 -11.14 9.72
C GLU A 77 0.70 -9.98 10.49
N GLY A 78 0.17 -10.20 11.70
CA GLY A 78 -0.43 -9.14 12.51
C GLY A 78 -1.85 -9.47 12.97
N ILE A 79 -2.71 -8.46 13.03
CA ILE A 79 -4.08 -8.58 13.56
C ILE A 79 -5.09 -8.44 12.40
N PRO A 80 -5.92 -9.45 12.08
CA PRO A 80 -7.02 -9.27 11.15
C PRO A 80 -7.98 -8.17 11.60
N GLY A 81 -8.49 -7.36 10.68
CA GLY A 81 -9.37 -6.25 11.06
C GLY A 81 -9.57 -5.21 9.98
N SER A 82 -10.27 -4.14 10.34
CA SER A 82 -10.52 -3.00 9.46
C SER A 82 -9.37 -2.01 9.55
N TYR A 83 -8.75 -1.73 8.40
CA TYR A 83 -7.62 -0.79 8.30
C TYR A 83 -7.94 0.32 7.31
N GLU A 84 -7.52 1.54 7.64
CA GLU A 84 -7.39 2.62 6.67
C GLU A 84 -6.08 2.45 5.91
N TYR A 85 -6.13 2.62 4.60
CA TYR A 85 -4.96 2.49 3.74
C TYR A 85 -4.94 3.56 2.66
N CYS A 86 -3.73 3.87 2.20
CA CYS A 86 -3.47 4.79 1.12
C CYS A 86 -2.43 4.16 0.18
N ILE A 87 -2.75 4.09 -1.11
CA ILE A 87 -1.84 3.63 -2.17
C ILE A 87 -1.65 4.77 -3.16
N GLU A 88 -0.39 5.11 -3.42
CA GLU A 88 -0.02 6.20 -4.31
C GLU A 88 0.89 5.69 -5.44
N LEU A 89 0.53 6.05 -6.68
CA LEU A 89 1.43 5.97 -7.82
C LEU A 89 2.13 7.31 -7.95
N LEU A 90 3.36 7.37 -7.46
CA LEU A 90 4.14 8.59 -7.38
C LEU A 90 4.58 9.08 -8.76
N HIS A 91 4.50 10.39 -8.96
CA HIS A 91 5.00 11.07 -10.15
C HIS A 91 5.90 12.25 -9.73
N ASN A 92 6.91 12.58 -10.54
CA ASN A 92 7.86 13.68 -10.25
C ASN A 92 7.17 15.05 -10.12
N ASP A 93 6.05 15.21 -10.81
CA ASP A 93 5.08 16.29 -10.62
C ASP A 93 3.99 15.79 -9.66
N PRO A 94 3.93 16.29 -8.41
CA PRO A 94 2.98 15.83 -7.39
C PRO A 94 1.52 16.00 -7.77
N THR A 95 1.20 16.93 -8.68
CA THR A 95 -0.18 17.14 -9.14
C THR A 95 -0.70 15.99 -10.03
N LYS A 96 0.21 15.13 -10.49
CA LYS A 96 -0.09 13.93 -11.31
C LYS A 96 0.03 12.63 -10.53
N THR A 97 0.32 12.68 -9.23
CA THR A 97 0.27 11.50 -8.37
C THR A 97 -1.16 10.97 -8.36
N VAL A 98 -1.31 9.68 -8.64
CA VAL A 98 -2.61 9.01 -8.53
C VAL A 98 -2.69 8.41 -7.14
N LYS A 99 -3.73 8.78 -6.39
CA LYS A 99 -3.96 8.34 -5.01
C LYS A 99 -5.26 7.56 -4.92
N MET A 100 -5.21 6.44 -4.20
CA MET A 100 -6.40 5.69 -3.76
C MET A 100 -6.33 5.52 -2.25
N GLU A 101 -7.39 5.94 -1.56
CA GLU A 101 -7.53 5.81 -0.11
C GLU A 101 -8.86 5.15 0.24
N GLY A 102 -8.90 4.44 1.35
CA GLY A 102 -10.12 3.81 1.81
C GLY A 102 -9.94 2.99 3.06
N THR A 103 -11.02 2.32 3.46
CA THR A 103 -11.06 1.41 4.59
C THR A 103 -11.46 0.03 4.11
N GLN A 104 -10.71 -1.00 4.49
CA GLN A 104 -11.02 -2.38 4.13
C GLN A 104 -10.71 -3.32 5.29
N THR A 105 -11.51 -4.38 5.41
CA THR A 105 -11.20 -5.51 6.29
C THR A 105 -10.16 -6.40 5.64
N PHE A 106 -9.03 -6.59 6.33
CA PHE A 106 -7.96 -7.48 5.93
C PHE A 106 -7.96 -8.73 6.82
N GLU A 107 -7.90 -9.88 6.17
CA GLU A 107 -7.55 -11.15 6.80
C GLU A 107 -6.07 -11.43 6.57
N ILE A 108 -5.44 -12.21 7.44
CA ILE A 108 -4.07 -12.69 7.23
C ILE A 108 -4.10 -13.64 6.02
N GLN A 109 -3.40 -13.26 4.96
CA GLN A 109 -3.20 -14.14 3.82
C GLN A 109 -1.94 -14.96 4.08
N GLU A 110 -2.13 -16.20 4.52
CA GLU A 110 -1.05 -17.13 4.84
C GLU A 110 -0.03 -17.22 3.69
N ARG A 111 1.26 -17.27 4.04
CA ARG A 111 2.29 -17.67 3.08
C ARG A 111 2.12 -19.17 2.82
N PHE A 112 1.42 -19.52 1.75
CA PHE A 112 1.47 -20.89 1.25
C PHE A 112 2.90 -21.16 0.74
N GLY A 113 3.57 -22.15 1.32
CA GLY A 113 4.93 -22.55 0.97
C GLY A 113 4.99 -23.78 0.06
N TRP A 114 6.20 -24.20 -0.28
CA TRP A 114 6.52 -25.56 -0.71
C TRP A 114 7.50 -26.15 0.31
N SER A 115 7.31 -27.42 0.70
CA SER A 115 8.43 -28.25 1.16
C SER A 115 9.00 -28.98 -0.05
N GLN A 116 10.16 -28.50 -0.50
CA GLN A 116 11.04 -28.98 -1.58
C GLN A 116 10.79 -28.38 -2.97
#